data_AF-A0A522F3J2-F1
#
_entry.id   AF-A0A522F3J2-F1
#
_cell.length_a   1.000
_cell.length_b   1.000
_cell.length_c   1.000
_cell.angle_alpha   90.00
_cell.angle_beta   90.00
_cell.angle_gamma   90.00
#
_symmetry.space_group_name_H-M   'P 1'
#
loop_
_entity.id
_entity.type
_entity.pdbx_description
1 polymer ?
#
loop_
_entity_poly.entity_id
_entity_poly.type
_entity_poly.pdbx_seq_one_letter_code
_entity_poly.pdbx_strand_id
1 'polypeptide(L)' 'MVVDKVIGHRGASAYAPENTFASFEKALSLGCRWIEFDVMCSADGEPFIF' A
#
# COMPACT_ATOMS: atom_id res chain seq x y z
N MET A 1 2.65 18.24 5.75
CA MET A 1 2.36 16.82 6.08
C MET A 1 3.52 16.28 6.88
N VAL A 2 3.27 15.59 7.99
CA VAL A 2 4.31 14.88 8.75
C VAL A 2 4.13 13.40 8.47
N VAL A 3 5.12 12.78 7.84
CA VAL A 3 5.13 11.34 7.55
C VAL A 3 5.67 10.62 8.78
N ASP A 4 4.96 9.58 9.24
CA ASP A 4 5.41 8.77 10.36
C ASP A 4 6.58 7.87 9.95
N LYS A 5 7.43 7.50 10.92
CA LYS A 5 8.59 6.61 10.67
C LYS A 5 8.19 5.18 10.31
N VAL A 6 6.94 4.80 10.59
CA VAL A 6 6.39 3.47 10.29
C VAL A 6 5.41 3.62 9.14
N ILE A 7 5.74 2.98 8.03
CA ILE A 7 4.98 3.00 6.78
C ILE A 7 4.76 1.54 6.38
N GLY A 8 3.52 1.17 6.09
CA GLY A 8 3.21 -0.16 5.56
C GLY A 8 3.71 -0.29 4.13
N HIS A 9 4.84 -1.00 3.92
CA HIS A 9 5.43 -1.24 2.61
C HIS A 9 4.54 -2.18 1.79
N ARG A 10 3.95 -1.63 0.72
CA ARG A 10 2.89 -2.26 -0.10
C ARG A 10 1.67 -2.69 0.71
N GLY A 11 1.35 -1.92 1.75
CA GLY A 11 0.43 -2.30 2.82
C GLY A 11 1.08 -3.16 3.90
N ALA A 12 0.34 -4.10 4.47
CA ALA A 12 0.86 -5.11 5.39
C ALA A 12 1.21 -6.40 4.61
N SER A 13 2.15 -6.29 3.66
CA SER A 13 2.54 -7.34 2.69
C SER A 13 2.96 -8.67 3.34
N ALA A 14 3.45 -8.65 4.57
CA ALA A 14 3.74 -9.86 5.34
C ALA A 14 2.49 -10.61 5.86
N TYR A 15 1.31 -9.99 5.82
CA TYR A 15 0.07 -10.49 6.42
C TYR A 15 -1.09 -10.65 5.42
N ALA A 16 -1.01 -10.01 4.25
CA ALA A 16 -1.99 -10.08 3.18
C ALA A 16 -1.30 -9.77 1.83
N PRO A 17 -1.89 -10.16 0.69
CA PRO A 17 -1.28 -9.92 -0.63
C PRO A 17 -0.94 -8.45 -0.82
N GLU A 18 0.32 -8.17 -1.15
CA GLU A 18 0.82 -6.81 -1.34
C GLU A 18 0.01 -6.01 -2.35
N ASN A 19 -0.01 -4.68 -2.20
CA ASN A 19 -0.64 -3.78 -3.17
C ASN A 19 -2.14 -4.09 -3.42
N THR A 20 -2.83 -4.63 -2.42
CA THR A 20 -4.28 -4.86 -2.43
C THR A 20 -4.99 -4.09 -1.32
N PHE A 21 -6.29 -3.84 -1.48
CA PHE A 21 -7.10 -3.28 -0.39
C PHE A 21 -7.03 -4.13 0.89
N ALA A 22 -6.90 -5.45 0.78
CA ALA A 22 -6.75 -6.33 1.93
C ALA A 22 -5.45 -6.05 2.71
N SER A 23 -4.31 -5.79 2.03
CA SER A 23 -3.07 -5.40 2.73
C SER A 23 -3.13 -3.99 3.30
N PHE A 24 -3.86 -3.08 2.65
CA PHE A 24 -4.04 -1.72 3.13
C PHE A 24 -4.91 -1.65 4.38
N GLU A 25 -6.06 -2.34 4.37
CA GLU A 25 -6.94 -2.49 5.53
C GLU A 25 -6.19 -3.17 6.68
N LYS A 26 -5.38 -4.20 6.37
CA LYS A 26 -4.58 -4.87 7.39
C LYS A 26 -3.53 -3.93 7.99
N ALA A 27 -2.82 -3.14 7.19
CA ALA A 27 -1.86 -2.14 7.68
C ALA A 27 -2.53 -1.11 8.59
N LEU A 28 -3.70 -0.60 8.19
CA LEU A 28 -4.48 0.33 9.00
C LEU A 28 -4.91 -0.31 10.33
N SER A 29 -5.37 -1.57 10.31
CA SER A 29 -5.75 -2.30 11.53
C SER A 29 -4.57 -2.55 12.49
N LEU A 30 -3.35 -2.59 11.96
CA LEU A 30 -2.10 -2.71 12.73
C LEU A 30 -1.56 -1.35 13.21
N GLY A 31 -2.26 -0.25 12.92
CA GLY A 31 -1.91 1.09 13.38
C GLY A 31 -0.98 1.88 12.44
N CYS A 32 -0.73 1.40 11.22
CA CYS A 32 0.01 2.19 10.24
C CYS A 32 -0.84 3.40 9.81
N ARG A 33 -0.28 4.60 9.94
CA ARG A 33 -0.90 5.85 9.49
C ARG A 33 -0.54 6.19 8.04
N TRP A 34 0.52 5.57 7.53
CA TRP A 34 1.01 5.73 6.17
C TRP A 34 1.15 4.35 5.53
N ILE A 35 0.79 4.29 4.26
CA ILE A 35 0.91 3.11 3.42
C ILE A 35 1.68 3.54 2.19
N GLU A 36 2.70 2.78 1.86
CA GLU A 36 3.41 2.88 0.59
C GLU A 36 2.82 1.84 -0.36
N PHE A 37 2.78 2.17 -1.65
CA PHE A 37 2.30 1.29 -2.72
C PHE A 37 2.93 1.73 -4.04
N ASP A 38 3.05 0.77 -4.96
CA ASP A 38 3.60 1.00 -6.28
C ASP A 38 2.49 1.28 -7.30
N VAL A 39 2.77 2.17 -8.25
CA VAL A 39 1.88 2.46 -9.39
C VAL A 39 2.64 2.22 -10.69
N MET A 40 1.98 1.55 -11.63
CA MET A 40 2.44 1.35 -13.00
C MET A 40 1.38 1.84 -13.98
N CYS A 41 1.75 2.06 -15.24
CA CYS A 41 0.79 2.33 -16.31
C CYS A 41 0.57 1.05 -17.13
N SER A 42 -0.68 0.79 -17.50
CA SER A 42 -1.04 -0.21 -18.51
C SER A 42 -0.58 0.22 -19.91
N ALA A 43 -0.75 -0.66 -20.90
CA ALA A 43 -0.35 -0.37 -22.29
C ALA A 43 -1.11 0.83 -22.91
N ASP A 44 -2.32 1.11 -22.43
CA ASP A 44 -3.13 2.27 -22.78
C ASP A 44 -2.91 3.49 -21.87
N GLY A 45 -1.96 3.40 -20.93
CA GLY A 45 -1.53 4.52 -20.08
C GLY A 45 -2.31 4.69 -18.78
N GLU A 46 -3.28 3.82 -18.49
CA GLU A 46 -4.07 3.88 -17.26
C GLU A 46 -3.22 3.46 -16.05
N PRO A 47 -3.11 4.29 -15.01
CA PRO A 47 -2.36 3.93 -13.81
C PRO A 47 -3.09 2.85 -13.01
N PHE A 48 -2.35 1.84 -12.56
CA PHE A 48 -2.85 0.79 -11.69
C PHE A 48 -1.84 0.48 -10.59
N ILE A 49 -2.33 -0.06 -9.48
CA ILE A 49 -1.51 -0.50 -8.35
C ILE A 49 -0.98 -1.90 -8.66
N PHE A 50 0.34 -2.10 -8.59
CA PHE A 50 1.02 -3.37 -8.90
C PHE A 50 1.77 -3.90 -7.70
#